data_AF-A0A8T5TCD9-F1
#
_entry.id   AF-A0A8T5TCD9-F1
#
_cell.length_a   1.000
_cell.length_b   1.000
_cell.length_c   1.000
_cell.angle_alpha   90.00
_cell.angle_beta   90.00
_cell.angle_gamma   90.00
#
_symmetry.space_group_name_H-M   'P 1'
#
loop_
_entity.id
_entity.type
_entity.pdbx_description
1 polymer ?
#
loop_
_entity_poly.entity_id
_entity_poly.type
_entity_poly.pdbx_seq_one_letter_code
_entity_poly.pdbx_strand_id
1 'polypeptide(L)'
;MDYFKKIIKESVVIVIISSIMGLISGTFLSINQQILYSFPIILLILPSLNSLIGDISTVLTSRLSSHLYLGNLPPKIQKSNVLRNDFYGLLITILLSLIALIIIGYAVGIATGIQIINPLLIITVIMLTLLILFVMIFILLFTSSIFLFRRGKDPNNFLIPLTTSLLDFLTPLILIFFIYLFT
;
A
#
# COMPACT_ATOMS: atom_id res chain seq x y z
N MET A 1 -16.02 17.03 -27.62
CA MET A 1 -16.90 16.20 -26.75
C MET A 1 -16.43 14.75 -26.61
N ASP A 2 -15.76 14.16 -27.62
CA ASP A 2 -15.38 12.74 -27.58
C ASP A 2 -14.30 12.39 -26.54
N TYR A 3 -13.35 13.30 -26.30
CA TYR A 3 -12.36 13.14 -25.23
C TYR A 3 -13.00 13.07 -23.84
N PHE A 4 -14.01 13.91 -23.57
CA PHE A 4 -14.73 13.91 -22.30
C PHE A 4 -15.49 12.58 -22.09
N LYS A 5 -16.19 12.09 -23.13
CA LYS A 5 -16.86 10.79 -23.09
C LYS A 5 -15.89 9.63 -22.90
N LYS A 6 -14.70 9.70 -23.51
CA LYS A 6 -13.65 8.69 -23.34
C LYS A 6 -13.11 8.66 -21.91
N ILE A 7 -12.78 9.82 -21.34
CA ILE A 7 -12.31 9.94 -19.95
C ILE A 7 -13.36 9.39 -18.98
N ILE A 8 -14.63 9.75 -19.15
CA ILE A 8 -15.70 9.22 -18.30
C ILE A 8 -15.79 7.70 -18.43
N LYS A 9 -15.78 7.14 -19.64
CA LYS A 9 -15.91 5.69 -19.85
C LYS A 9 -14.76 4.91 -19.21
N GLU A 10 -13.53 5.39 -19.38
CA GLU A 10 -12.34 4.76 -18.78
C GLU A 10 -12.35 4.88 -17.25
N SER A 11 -12.69 6.07 -16.73
CA SER A 11 -12.76 6.33 -15.28
C SER A 11 -13.85 5.52 -14.59
N VAL A 12 -15.03 5.39 -15.19
CA VAL A 12 -16.16 4.64 -14.63
C VAL A 12 -15.80 3.16 -14.45
N VAL A 13 -15.09 2.55 -15.40
CA VAL A 13 -14.65 1.15 -15.27
C VAL A 13 -13.69 0.99 -14.09
N ILE A 14 -12.72 1.90 -13.95
CA ILE A 14 -11.75 1.87 -12.85
C ILE A 14 -12.46 2.07 -11.51
N VAL A 15 -13.40 3.02 -11.42
CA VAL A 15 -14.17 3.29 -10.19
C VAL A 15 -15.07 2.12 -9.80
N ILE A 16 -15.68 1.42 -10.76
CA ILE A 16 -16.47 0.22 -10.46
C ILE A 16 -15.58 -0.88 -9.88
N ILE A 17 -14.41 -1.11 -10.47
CA ILE A 17 -13.46 -2.12 -9.99
C ILE A 17 -12.97 -1.78 -8.58
N SER A 18 -12.57 -0.52 -8.33
CA SER A 18 -12.11 -0.09 -7.01
C SER A 18 -13.22 -0.16 -5.97
N SER A 19 -14.46 0.17 -6.36
CA SER A 19 -15.63 0.06 -5.47
C SER A 19 -15.90 -1.39 -5.07
N ILE A 20 -15.80 -2.35 -6.01
CA ILE A 20 -15.97 -3.78 -5.69
C ILE A 20 -14.86 -4.25 -4.74
N MET A 21 -13.60 -3.88 -4.99
CA MET A 21 -12.49 -4.22 -4.08
C MET A 21 -12.68 -3.61 -2.69
N GLY A 22 -13.12 -2.35 -2.64
CA GLY A 22 -13.45 -1.64 -1.40
C GLY A 22 -14.59 -2.29 -0.63
N LEU A 23 -15.63 -2.79 -1.32
CA LEU A 23 -16.71 -3.55 -0.69
C LEU A 23 -16.18 -4.85 -0.07
N ILE A 24 -15.35 -5.61 -0.79
CA ILE A 24 -14.76 -6.84 -0.26
C ILE A 24 -13.91 -6.52 0.98
N SER A 25 -13.07 -5.50 0.90
CA SER A 25 -12.26 -5.02 2.03
C SER A 25 -13.14 -4.65 3.23
N GLY A 26 -14.15 -3.80 3.03
CA GLY A 26 -15.08 -3.36 4.06
C GLY A 26 -15.86 -4.52 4.71
N THR A 27 -16.32 -5.48 3.91
CA THR A 27 -16.97 -6.70 4.45
C THR A 27 -16.01 -7.53 5.30
N PHE A 28 -14.73 -7.62 4.90
CA PHE A 28 -13.73 -8.33 5.67
C PHE A 28 -13.45 -7.65 7.02
N LEU A 29 -13.34 -6.31 7.06
CA LEU A 29 -13.27 -5.59 8.33
C LEU A 29 -14.54 -5.80 9.18
N SER A 30 -15.73 -5.77 8.56
CA SER A 30 -17.01 -5.91 9.26
C SER A 30 -17.16 -7.29 9.92
N ILE A 31 -16.73 -8.37 9.25
CA ILE A 31 -16.71 -9.72 9.83
C ILE A 31 -15.80 -9.78 11.06
N ASN A 32 -14.69 -9.02 11.05
CA ASN A 32 -13.70 -8.99 12.12
C ASN A 32 -13.89 -7.82 13.11
N GLN A 33 -15.09 -7.22 13.16
CA GLN A 33 -15.38 -6.04 13.97
C GLN A 33 -15.06 -6.22 15.46
N GLN A 34 -15.27 -7.42 16.02
CA GLN A 34 -15.05 -7.69 17.44
C GLN A 34 -13.58 -7.46 17.84
N ILE A 35 -12.65 -7.86 16.98
CA ILE A 35 -11.21 -7.67 17.18
C ILE A 35 -10.82 -6.21 17.04
N LEU A 36 -11.41 -5.51 16.08
CA LEU A 36 -11.19 -4.07 15.90
C LEU A 36 -11.69 -3.28 17.12
N TYR A 37 -12.77 -3.72 17.77
CA TYR A 37 -13.22 -3.14 19.03
C TYR A 37 -12.33 -3.50 20.23
N SER A 38 -11.65 -4.65 20.20
CA SER A 38 -10.62 -4.98 21.20
C SER A 38 -9.38 -4.10 21.09
N PHE A 39 -9.09 -3.55 19.90
CA PHE A 39 -7.97 -2.64 19.64
C PHE A 39 -8.41 -1.39 18.87
N PRO A 40 -9.15 -0.45 19.50
CA PRO A 40 -9.78 0.67 18.80
C PRO A 40 -8.78 1.60 18.08
N ILE A 41 -7.56 1.69 18.60
CA ILE A 41 -6.48 2.48 18.00
C ILE A 41 -6.11 1.99 16.58
N ILE A 42 -6.38 0.72 16.26
CA ILE A 42 -6.16 0.17 14.92
C ILE A 42 -7.10 0.81 13.90
N LEU A 43 -8.36 1.09 14.27
CA LEU A 43 -9.31 1.79 13.39
C LEU A 43 -8.85 3.21 13.06
N LEU A 44 -8.18 3.88 14.00
CA LEU A 44 -7.61 5.22 13.79
C LEU A 44 -6.42 5.18 12.82
N ILE A 45 -5.56 4.16 12.95
CA ILE A 45 -4.30 4.04 12.22
C ILE A 45 -4.47 3.39 10.84
N LEU A 46 -5.53 2.61 10.63
CA LEU A 46 -5.74 1.87 9.39
C LEU A 46 -5.78 2.75 8.12
N PRO A 47 -6.47 3.91 8.09
CA PRO A 47 -6.44 4.78 6.92
C PRO A 47 -5.05 5.34 6.61
N SER A 48 -4.27 5.71 7.63
CA SER A 48 -2.92 6.25 7.45
C SER A 48 -1.93 5.17 7.03
N LEU A 49 -2.08 3.93 7.51
CA LEU A 49 -1.31 2.78 6.99
C LEU A 49 -1.59 2.53 5.52
N ASN A 50 -2.86 2.54 5.15
CA ASN A 50 -3.27 2.29 3.77
C ASN A 50 -2.76 3.40 2.83
N SER A 51 -2.83 4.67 3.26
CA SER A 51 -2.24 5.79 2.53
C SER A 51 -0.73 5.64 2.38
N LEU A 52 -0.01 5.34 3.46
CA LEU A 52 1.45 5.21 3.45
C LEU A 52 1.91 4.18 2.42
N ILE A 53 1.32 2.98 2.45
CA ILE A 53 1.74 1.93 1.53
C ILE A 53 1.32 2.22 0.08
N GLY A 54 0.16 2.86 -0.11
CA GLY A 54 -0.29 3.37 -1.40
C GLY A 54 0.69 4.38 -2.01
N ASP A 55 1.15 5.35 -1.22
CA ASP A 55 2.11 6.37 -1.63
C ASP A 55 3.48 5.77 -1.96
N ILE A 56 3.94 4.78 -1.20
CA ILE A 56 5.17 4.04 -1.54
C ILE A 56 5.02 3.32 -2.89
N SER A 57 3.85 2.73 -3.16
CA SER A 57 3.59 2.03 -4.43
C SER A 57 3.60 3.01 -5.63
N THR A 58 3.05 4.20 -5.47
CA THR A 58 3.00 5.22 -6.54
C THR A 58 4.39 5.79 -6.83
N VAL A 59 5.17 6.07 -5.77
CA VAL A 59 6.56 6.52 -5.88
C VAL A 59 7.42 5.45 -6.56
N LEU A 60 7.31 4.19 -6.14
CA LEU A 60 8.08 3.09 -6.73
C LEU A 60 7.73 2.90 -8.21
N THR A 61 6.44 2.91 -8.55
CA THR A 61 5.99 2.79 -9.95
C THR A 61 6.58 3.90 -10.81
N SER A 62 6.51 5.15 -10.33
CA SER A 62 7.04 6.32 -11.03
C SER A 62 8.54 6.21 -11.26
N ARG A 63 9.31 5.82 -10.22
CA ARG A 63 10.76 5.61 -10.34
C ARG A 63 11.12 4.50 -11.31
N LEU A 64 10.43 3.35 -11.24
CA LEU A 64 10.64 2.24 -12.16
C LEU A 64 10.36 2.66 -13.61
N SER A 65 9.25 3.36 -13.85
CA SER A 65 8.91 3.90 -15.17
C SER A 65 10.02 4.84 -15.67
N SER A 66 10.44 5.83 -14.87
CA SER A 66 11.53 6.75 -15.23
C SER A 66 12.84 6.02 -15.52
N HIS A 67 13.22 5.04 -14.71
CA HIS A 67 14.44 4.28 -14.93
C HIS A 67 14.42 3.45 -16.23
N LEU A 68 13.25 2.92 -16.61
CA LEU A 68 13.09 2.19 -17.88
C LEU A 68 13.16 3.14 -19.08
N TYR A 69 12.52 4.30 -19.02
CA TYR A 69 12.54 5.29 -20.11
C TYR A 69 13.90 5.98 -20.27
N LEU A 70 14.61 6.24 -19.18
CA LEU A 70 15.96 6.82 -19.22
C LEU A 70 17.06 5.81 -19.56
N GLY A 71 16.73 4.51 -19.61
CA GLY A 71 17.71 3.45 -19.86
C GLY A 71 18.60 3.09 -18.65
N ASN A 72 18.31 3.63 -17.46
CA ASN A 72 19.00 3.29 -16.21
C ASN A 72 18.70 1.86 -15.74
N LEU A 73 17.54 1.33 -16.11
CA LEU A 73 17.16 -0.07 -15.92
C LEU A 73 16.87 -0.70 -17.28
N PRO A 74 17.53 -1.82 -17.63
CA PRO A 74 17.13 -2.56 -18.82
C PRO A 74 15.76 -3.20 -18.59
N PRO A 75 14.96 -3.43 -19.65
CA PRO A 75 13.68 -4.11 -19.56
C PRO A 75 13.88 -5.63 -19.39
N LYS A 76 14.63 -6.04 -18.36
CA LYS A 76 14.93 -7.43 -18.00
C LYS A 76 14.90 -7.57 -16.48
N ILE A 77 14.39 -8.70 -15.99
CA ILE A 77 14.39 -9.02 -14.56
C ILE A 77 15.83 -9.38 -14.19
N GLN A 78 16.57 -8.39 -13.70
CA GLN A 78 17.94 -8.56 -13.27
C GLN A 78 18.23 -7.69 -12.04
N LYS A 79 19.23 -8.10 -11.26
CA LYS A 79 19.74 -7.27 -10.17
C LYS A 79 20.35 -5.99 -10.76
N SER A 80 20.04 -4.86 -10.14
CA SER A 80 20.61 -3.56 -10.49
C SER A 80 20.92 -2.79 -9.22
N ASN A 81 22.03 -2.05 -9.21
CA ASN A 81 22.38 -1.16 -8.11
C ASN A 81 21.33 -0.06 -7.93
N VAL A 82 20.72 0.39 -9.02
CA VAL A 82 19.63 1.38 -8.99
C VAL A 82 18.43 0.83 -8.23
N LEU A 83 18.01 -0.40 -8.55
CA LEU A 83 16.90 -1.09 -7.88
C LEU A 83 17.20 -1.32 -6.39
N ARG A 84 18.45 -1.66 -6.08
CA ARG A 84 18.92 -1.83 -4.70
C ARG A 84 18.82 -0.52 -3.92
N ASN A 85 19.26 0.60 -4.51
CA ASN A 85 19.18 1.91 -3.90
C ASN A 85 17.73 2.35 -3.69
N ASP A 86 16.84 2.10 -4.65
CA ASP A 86 15.40 2.36 -4.49
C ASP A 86 14.79 1.52 -3.37
N PHE A 87 15.13 0.23 -3.27
CA PHE A 87 14.67 -0.63 -2.20
C PHE A 87 15.06 -0.09 -0.83
N TYR A 88 16.34 0.23 -0.60
CA TYR A 88 16.79 0.77 0.68
C TYR A 88 16.24 2.16 0.96
N GLY A 89 16.17 3.03 -0.06
CA GLY A 89 15.60 4.36 0.08
C GLY A 89 14.14 4.30 0.55
N LEU A 90 13.32 3.48 -0.10
CA LEU A 90 11.92 3.30 0.29
C LEU A 90 11.77 2.57 1.62
N LEU A 91 12.63 1.60 1.93
CA LEU A 91 12.64 0.93 3.23
C LEU A 91 12.91 1.93 4.36
N ILE A 92 13.91 2.81 4.18
CA ILE A 92 14.21 3.89 5.13
C ILE A 92 13.00 4.81 5.26
N THR A 93 12.37 5.23 4.15
CA THR A 93 11.16 6.06 4.18
C THR A 93 10.02 5.39 4.97
N ILE A 94 9.80 4.09 4.78
CA ILE A 94 8.79 3.33 5.55
C ILE A 94 9.13 3.32 7.03
N LEU A 95 10.39 3.05 7.39
CA LEU A 95 10.80 3.02 8.80
C LEU A 95 10.65 4.38 9.48
N LEU A 96 11.01 5.48 8.82
CA LEU A 96 10.79 6.83 9.35
C LEU A 96 9.30 7.15 9.47
N SER A 97 8.51 6.77 8.45
CA SER A 97 7.06 7.00 8.45
C SER A 97 6.36 6.18 9.52
N LEU A 98 6.84 4.97 9.82
CA LEU A 98 6.37 4.15 10.93
C LEU A 98 6.62 4.82 12.27
N ILE A 99 7.82 5.38 12.49
CA ILE A 99 8.13 6.14 13.72
C ILE A 99 7.18 7.34 13.85
N ALA A 100 6.99 8.11 12.78
CA ALA A 100 6.06 9.23 12.77
C ALA A 100 4.62 8.79 13.07
N LEU A 101 4.18 7.68 12.46
CA LEU A 101 2.85 7.11 12.66
C LEU A 101 2.62 6.66 14.11
N ILE A 102 3.62 6.05 14.75
CA ILE A 102 3.54 5.64 16.16
C ILE A 102 3.42 6.88 17.06
N ILE A 103 4.26 7.90 16.84
CA ILE A 103 4.24 9.14 17.64
C ILE A 103 2.89 9.85 17.50
N ILE A 104 2.44 10.06 16.26
CA ILE A 104 1.17 10.75 15.98
C ILE A 104 -0.01 9.92 16.47
N GLY A 105 -0.01 8.61 16.22
CA GLY A 105 -1.06 7.70 16.66
C GLY A 105 -1.21 7.69 18.18
N TYR A 106 -0.10 7.67 18.92
CA TYR A 106 -0.12 7.76 20.38
C TYR A 106 -0.63 9.12 20.87
N ALA A 107 -0.17 10.22 20.27
CA ALA A 107 -0.62 11.57 20.63
C ALA A 107 -2.13 11.77 20.39
N VAL A 108 -2.63 11.31 19.23
CA VAL A 108 -4.06 11.39 18.90
C VAL A 108 -4.87 10.44 19.78
N GLY A 109 -4.36 9.24 20.08
CA GLY A 109 -4.99 8.30 21.01
C GLY A 109 -5.23 8.93 22.39
N ILE A 110 -4.23 9.62 22.94
CA ILE A 110 -4.37 10.38 24.19
C ILE A 110 -5.40 11.50 24.04
N ALA A 111 -5.30 12.31 22.97
CA ALA A 111 -6.18 13.45 22.77
C ALA A 111 -7.67 13.07 22.60
N THR A 112 -7.94 11.88 22.06
CA THR A 112 -9.29 11.35 21.82
C THR A 112 -9.79 10.44 22.95
N GLY A 113 -8.97 10.17 23.97
CA GLY A 113 -9.32 9.26 25.07
C GLY A 113 -9.40 7.79 24.66
N ILE A 114 -8.84 7.41 23.51
CA ILE A 114 -8.81 6.01 23.05
C ILE A 114 -7.80 5.24 23.91
N GLN A 115 -8.26 4.16 24.54
CA GLN A 115 -7.38 3.27 25.29
C GLN A 115 -6.46 2.49 24.33
N ILE A 116 -5.14 2.56 24.60
CA ILE A 116 -4.12 1.84 23.84
C ILE A 116 -3.79 0.56 24.60
N ILE A 117 -4.41 -0.54 24.19
CA ILE A 117 -4.24 -1.86 24.79
C ILE A 117 -3.06 -2.55 24.11
N ASN A 118 -2.07 -2.98 24.90
CA ASN A 118 -0.87 -3.69 24.43
C ASN A 118 -0.14 -2.95 23.27
N PRO A 119 0.48 -1.79 23.54
CA PRO A 119 1.14 -0.98 22.52
C PRO A 119 2.27 -1.71 21.78
N LEU A 120 2.98 -2.62 22.46
CA LEU A 120 4.03 -3.44 21.84
C LEU A 120 3.46 -4.35 20.75
N LEU A 121 2.35 -5.05 21.03
CA LEU A 121 1.67 -5.90 20.05
C LEU A 121 1.22 -5.08 18.84
N ILE A 122 0.62 -3.91 19.06
CA ILE A 122 0.16 -3.03 17.97
C ILE A 122 1.34 -2.59 17.09
N ILE A 123 2.45 -2.16 17.70
CA ILE A 123 3.65 -1.75 16.96
C ILE A 123 4.20 -2.94 16.14
N THR A 124 4.27 -4.13 16.72
CA THR A 124 4.75 -5.33 16.02
C THR A 124 3.86 -5.70 14.85
N VAL A 125 2.54 -5.73 15.06
CA VAL A 125 1.54 -6.03 14.01
C VAL A 125 1.65 -5.02 12.86
N ILE A 126 1.72 -3.72 13.16
CA ILE A 126 1.83 -2.67 12.16
C ILE A 126 3.15 -2.80 11.38
N MET A 127 4.27 -2.99 12.09
CA MET A 127 5.59 -3.13 11.47
C MET A 127 5.62 -4.31 10.50
N LEU A 128 5.14 -5.48 10.94
CA LEU A 128 5.12 -6.69 10.11
C LEU A 128 4.20 -6.51 8.90
N THR A 129 3.03 -5.88 9.09
CA THR A 129 2.08 -5.57 8.01
C THR A 129 2.74 -4.69 6.93
N LEU A 130 3.39 -3.61 7.32
CA LEU A 130 4.07 -2.72 6.36
C LEU A 130 5.24 -3.41 5.66
N LEU A 131 6.05 -4.18 6.39
CA LEU A 131 7.20 -4.85 5.79
C LEU A 131 6.79 -5.92 4.77
N ILE A 132 5.80 -6.75 5.09
CA ILE A 132 5.34 -7.79 4.16
C ILE A 132 4.70 -7.17 2.92
N LEU A 133 3.86 -6.13 3.09
CA LEU A 133 3.25 -5.42 1.98
C LEU A 133 4.31 -4.75 1.11
N PHE A 134 5.30 -4.10 1.72
CA PHE A 134 6.38 -3.45 0.99
C PHE A 134 7.14 -4.44 0.10
N VAL A 135 7.53 -5.60 0.64
CA VAL A 135 8.23 -6.63 -0.13
C VAL A 135 7.34 -7.16 -1.27
N MET A 136 6.07 -7.45 -0.98
CA MET A 136 5.12 -7.92 -1.99
C MET A 136 4.94 -6.92 -3.14
N ILE A 137 4.68 -5.65 -2.82
CA ILE A 137 4.52 -4.57 -3.80
C ILE A 137 5.79 -4.35 -4.58
N PHE A 138 6.96 -4.39 -3.92
CA PHE A 138 8.23 -4.15 -4.59
C PHE A 138 8.46 -5.19 -5.69
N ILE A 139 8.24 -6.47 -5.39
CA ILE A 139 8.36 -7.56 -6.36
C ILE A 139 7.31 -7.42 -7.46
N LEU A 140 6.05 -7.17 -7.09
CA LEU A 140 4.93 -7.04 -8.03
C LEU A 140 5.14 -5.87 -9.00
N LEU A 141 5.50 -4.69 -8.51
CA LEU A 141 5.73 -3.50 -9.31
C LEU A 141 6.98 -3.64 -10.19
N PHE A 142 8.08 -4.18 -9.67
CA PHE A 142 9.28 -4.40 -10.47
C PHE A 142 9.02 -5.33 -11.66
N THR A 143 8.43 -6.49 -11.39
CA THR A 143 8.13 -7.49 -12.43
C THR A 143 7.10 -6.97 -13.43
N SER A 144 6.03 -6.34 -12.96
CA SER A 144 4.95 -5.84 -13.81
C SER A 144 5.38 -4.62 -14.62
N SER A 145 6.25 -3.75 -14.09
CA SER A 145 6.77 -2.58 -14.82
C SER A 145 7.59 -3.02 -16.02
N ILE A 146 8.49 -4.00 -15.84
CA ILE A 146 9.28 -4.57 -16.94
C ILE A 146 8.35 -5.19 -18.00
N PHE A 147 7.33 -5.92 -17.56
CA PHE A 147 6.39 -6.58 -18.47
C PHE A 147 5.55 -5.60 -19.28
N LEU A 148 5.00 -4.55 -18.66
CA LEU A 148 4.22 -3.52 -19.33
C LEU A 148 5.09 -2.70 -20.29
N PHE A 149 6.29 -2.33 -19.86
CA PHE A 149 7.22 -1.58 -20.69
C PHE A 149 7.62 -2.35 -21.95
N ARG A 150 7.88 -3.67 -21.84
CA ARG A 150 8.12 -4.55 -23.00
C ARG A 150 6.95 -4.58 -24.00
N ARG A 151 5.73 -4.32 -23.54
CA ARG A 151 4.52 -4.24 -24.38
C ARG A 151 4.24 -2.83 -24.88
N GLY A 152 5.15 -1.88 -24.70
CA GLY A 152 5.00 -0.48 -25.10
C GLY A 152 3.93 0.27 -24.31
N LYS A 153 3.53 -0.25 -23.14
CA LYS A 153 2.57 0.40 -22.24
C LYS A 153 3.32 1.12 -21.12
N ASP A 154 2.89 2.34 -20.79
CA ASP A 154 3.42 3.05 -19.62
C ASP A 154 2.99 2.33 -18.33
N PRO A 155 3.94 1.83 -17.52
CA PRO A 155 3.63 1.20 -16.23
C PRO A 155 2.78 2.08 -15.31
N ASN A 156 2.96 3.40 -15.32
CA ASN A 156 2.25 4.32 -14.43
C ASN A 156 0.73 4.26 -14.63
N ASN A 157 0.29 4.15 -15.88
CA ASN A 157 -1.13 4.19 -16.24
C ASN A 157 -1.91 2.94 -15.79
N PHE A 158 -1.22 1.82 -15.59
CA PHE A 158 -1.86 0.55 -15.23
C PHE A 158 -1.55 0.13 -13.79
N LEU A 159 -0.32 0.33 -13.34
CA LEU A 159 0.12 -0.18 -12.05
C LEU A 159 -0.37 0.66 -10.89
N ILE A 160 -0.43 1.99 -11.01
CA ILE A 160 -0.92 2.84 -9.91
C ILE A 160 -2.35 2.47 -9.51
N PRO A 161 -3.35 2.46 -10.42
CA PRO A 161 -4.72 2.11 -10.02
C PRO A 161 -4.84 0.66 -9.52
N LEU A 162 -4.06 -0.25 -10.10
CA LEU A 162 -4.04 -1.66 -9.74
C LEU A 162 -3.47 -1.87 -8.33
N THR A 163 -2.33 -1.26 -8.01
CA THR A 163 -1.72 -1.42 -6.69
C THR A 163 -2.53 -0.72 -5.62
N THR A 164 -3.09 0.46 -5.87
CA THR A 164 -3.99 1.11 -4.90
C THR A 164 -5.17 0.21 -4.54
N SER A 165 -5.86 -0.34 -5.55
CA SER A 165 -7.01 -1.24 -5.30
C SER A 165 -6.61 -2.53 -4.56
N LEU A 166 -5.45 -3.10 -4.91
CA LEU A 166 -4.91 -4.27 -4.22
C LEU A 166 -4.55 -3.96 -2.77
N LEU A 167 -4.02 -2.77 -2.48
CA LEU A 167 -3.60 -2.38 -1.13
C LEU A 167 -4.78 -2.05 -0.23
N ASP A 168 -5.82 -1.42 -0.79
CA ASP A 168 -7.08 -1.19 -0.07
C ASP A 168 -7.68 -2.50 0.45
N PHE A 169 -7.45 -3.61 -0.26
CA PHE A 169 -7.86 -4.96 0.15
C PHE A 169 -6.83 -5.67 1.04
N LEU A 170 -5.55 -5.69 0.64
CA LEU A 170 -4.50 -6.46 1.31
C LEU A 170 -4.11 -5.86 2.66
N THR A 171 -4.11 -4.54 2.81
CA THR A 171 -3.71 -3.87 4.06
C THR A 171 -4.55 -4.35 5.25
N PRO A 172 -5.90 -4.23 5.25
CA PRO A 172 -6.70 -4.74 6.35
C PRO A 172 -6.63 -6.25 6.51
N LEU A 173 -6.51 -7.00 5.41
CA LEU A 173 -6.43 -8.46 5.45
C LEU A 173 -5.19 -8.94 6.20
N ILE A 174 -4.02 -8.42 5.83
CA ILE A 174 -2.75 -8.79 6.46
C ILE A 174 -2.68 -8.26 7.89
N LEU A 175 -3.19 -7.05 8.13
CA LEU A 175 -3.25 -6.48 9.47
C LEU A 175 -4.05 -7.37 10.42
N ILE A 176 -5.27 -7.75 10.04
CA ILE A 176 -6.14 -8.64 10.83
C ILE A 176 -5.48 -10.02 10.99
N PHE A 177 -4.89 -10.56 9.94
CA PHE A 177 -4.16 -11.84 10.01
C PHE A 177 -3.07 -11.81 11.09
N PHE A 178 -2.26 -10.74 11.16
CA PHE A 178 -1.25 -10.63 12.20
C PHE A 178 -1.85 -10.40 13.59
N ILE A 179 -2.97 -9.69 13.72
CA ILE A 179 -3.65 -9.58 15.03
C ILE A 179 -4.05 -10.97 15.52
N TYR A 180 -4.65 -11.81 14.68
CA TYR A 180 -4.98 -13.20 15.02
C TYR A 180 -3.75 -14.06 15.33
N LEU A 181 -2.62 -13.82 14.68
CA LEU A 181 -1.40 -14.61 14.91
C LEU A 181 -0.76 -14.31 16.27
N PHE A 182 -0.89 -13.07 16.76
CA PHE A 182 -0.25 -12.59 17.99
C PHE A 182 -1.19 -12.47 19.20
N THR A 183 -2.48 -12.76 19.03
CA THR A 183 -3.50 -12.76 20.10
C THR A 183 -3.92 -14.18 20.43
#